data_AF-A0A084AAK6-F1
#
_entry.id   AF-A0A084AAK6-F1
#
_cell.length_a   1.000
_cell.length_b   1.000
_cell.length_c   1.000
_cell.angle_alpha   90.00
_cell.angle_beta   90.00
_cell.angle_gamma   90.00
#
_symmetry.space_group_name_H-M   'P 1'
#
loop_
_entity.id
_entity.type
_entity.pdbx_description
1 polymer ?
#
loop_
_entity_poly.entity_id
_entity_poly.type
_entity_poly.pdbx_seq_one_letter_code
_entity_poly.pdbx_strand_id
1 'polypeptide(L)'
;MLFVILGPIIVGFLIMAVGFSLGPTTGYAMNPARDLGPRIMHALLPIKNKGTSDWGYAWIPATGSVVGAVTAGLLYQWILTLH
;
A
#
# COMPACT_ATOMS: atom_id res chain seq x y z
N MET A 1 -24.86 -10.47 -6.20
CA MET A 1 -25.07 -9.04 -6.54
C MET A 1 -24.71 -8.11 -5.38
N LEU A 2 -25.21 -8.32 -4.16
CA LEU A 2 -24.92 -7.47 -2.98
C LEU A 2 -23.41 -7.37 -2.63
N PHE A 3 -22.70 -8.50 -2.65
CA PHE A 3 -21.27 -8.57 -2.30
C PHE A 3 -20.37 -7.80 -3.28
N VAL A 4 -20.76 -7.75 -4.57
CA VAL A 4 -20.02 -7.03 -5.62
C VAL A 4 -20.10 -5.52 -5.41
N ILE A 5 -21.21 -5.02 -4.85
CA ILE A 5 -21.41 -3.59 -4.58
C ILE A 5 -20.77 -3.19 -3.25
N LEU A 6 -20.94 -4.00 -2.20
CA LEU A 6 -20.44 -3.66 -0.86
C LEU A 6 -18.95 -3.93 -0.67
N GLY A 7 -18.38 -4.91 -1.36
CA GLY A 7 -16.97 -5.28 -1.24
C GLY A 7 -16.00 -4.10 -1.41
N PRO A 8 -16.07 -3.34 -2.51
CA PRO A 8 -15.21 -2.17 -2.72
C PRO A 8 -15.39 -1.08 -1.66
N ILE A 9 -16.62 -0.87 -1.17
CA ILE A 9 -16.93 0.12 -0.13
C ILE A 9 -16.24 -0.29 1.18
N ILE A 10 -16.38 -1.56 1.58
CA ILE A 10 -15.77 -2.09 2.81
C ILE A 10 -14.24 -1.99 2.74
N VAL A 11 -13.65 -2.38 1.60
CA VAL A 11 -12.20 -2.25 1.38
C VAL A 11 -11.75 -0.79 1.40
N GLY A 12 -12.54 0.12 0.82
CA GLY A 12 -12.27 1.56 0.85
C GLY A 12 -12.24 2.11 2.27
N PHE A 13 -13.22 1.76 3.11
CA PHE A 13 -13.23 2.15 4.52
C PHE A 13 -12.06 1.55 5.30
N LEU A 14 -11.66 0.30 5.00
CA LEU A 14 -10.47 -0.30 5.59
C LEU A 14 -9.20 0.50 5.26
N ILE A 15 -8.98 0.81 3.98
CA ILE A 15 -7.82 1.61 3.53
C ILE A 15 -7.83 2.98 4.20
N MET A 16 -9.00 3.62 4.32
CA MET A 16 -9.14 4.92 4.99
C MET A 16 -8.79 4.84 6.47
N ALA A 17 -9.29 3.83 7.19
CA ALA A 17 -8.98 3.63 8.61
C ALA A 17 -7.47 3.42 8.83
N VAL A 18 -6.81 2.64 7.98
CA VAL A 18 -5.36 2.46 8.02
C VAL A 18 -4.62 3.75 7.68
N GLY A 19 -5.08 4.50 6.68
CA GLY A 19 -4.50 5.80 6.31
C GLY A 19 -4.57 6.83 7.43
N PHE A 20 -5.69 6.91 8.17
CA PHE A 20 -5.82 7.83 9.30
C PHE A 20 -5.04 7.39 10.55
N SER A 21 -4.89 6.09 10.78
CA SER A 21 -4.21 5.58 11.98
C SER A 21 -2.70 5.46 11.81
N LEU A 22 -2.22 5.02 10.63
CA LEU A 22 -0.83 4.68 10.37
C LEU A 22 -0.20 5.51 9.23
N GLY A 23 -0.98 6.37 8.57
CA GLY A 23 -0.49 7.21 7.48
C GLY A 23 0.65 8.18 7.84
N PRO A 24 0.64 8.85 9.00
CA PRO A 24 1.66 9.86 9.31
C PRO A 24 3.11 9.33 9.34
N THR A 25 3.33 8.04 9.59
CA THR A 25 4.68 7.47 9.70
C THR A 25 5.34 7.18 8.35
N THR A 26 4.55 6.82 7.32
CA THR A 26 5.09 6.31 6.03
C THR A 26 4.25 6.67 4.80
N GLY A 27 3.18 7.45 4.95
CA GLY A 27 2.27 7.80 3.85
C GLY A 27 1.39 6.65 3.36
N TYR A 28 1.28 5.56 4.14
CA TYR A 28 0.43 4.39 3.86
C TYR A 28 0.54 3.85 2.42
N ALA A 29 1.77 3.69 1.92
CA ALA A 29 1.99 3.27 0.54
C ALA A 29 1.30 1.94 0.20
N MET A 30 1.45 0.90 1.04
CA MET A 30 0.72 -0.40 1.08
C MET A 30 0.60 -1.20 -0.24
N ASN A 31 1.10 -0.67 -1.35
CA ASN A 31 0.99 -1.22 -2.68
C ASN A 31 2.22 -0.77 -3.49
N PRO A 32 3.05 -1.71 -3.99
CA PRO A 32 4.24 -1.40 -4.77
C PRO A 32 3.93 -0.55 -6.02
N ALA A 33 2.82 -0.81 -6.72
CA ALA A 33 2.43 -0.06 -7.90
C ALA A 33 2.01 1.39 -7.58
N ARG A 34 1.39 1.59 -6.40
CA ARG A 34 0.97 2.92 -5.92
C ARG A 34 2.15 3.83 -5.60
N ASP A 35 3.31 3.27 -5.26
CA ASP A 35 4.54 4.02 -4.99
C ASP A 35 5.46 4.10 -6.23
N LEU A 36 5.81 2.95 -6.82
CA LEU A 36 6.85 2.86 -7.84
C LEU A 36 6.46 3.56 -9.15
N GLY A 37 5.20 3.42 -9.58
CA GLY A 37 4.72 4.06 -10.81
C GLY A 37 4.87 5.59 -10.77
N PRO A 38 4.26 6.28 -9.78
CA PRO A 38 4.46 7.71 -9.58
C PRO A 38 5.93 8.11 -9.40
N ARG A 39 6.74 7.30 -8.73
CA ARG A 39 8.17 7.57 -8.52
C ARG A 39 8.98 7.53 -9.81
N ILE A 40 8.74 6.55 -10.68
CA ILE A 40 9.35 6.48 -12.01
C ILE A 40 8.97 7.72 -12.82
N MET A 41 7.68 8.08 -12.82
CA MET A 41 7.23 9.28 -13.53
C MET A 41 7.85 10.56 -12.96
N HIS A 42 7.97 10.70 -11.64
CA HIS A 42 8.66 11.80 -10.99
C HIS A 42 10.14 11.89 -11.43
N ALA A 43 10.82 10.75 -11.59
CA ALA A 43 12.19 10.72 -12.07
C ALA A 43 12.32 11.16 -13.54
N LEU A 44 11.41 10.70 -14.41
CA LEU A 44 11.45 10.95 -15.85
C LEU A 44 10.98 12.35 -16.26
N LEU A 45 9.92 12.87 -15.61
CA LEU A 45 9.29 14.11 -16.06
C LEU A 45 10.13 15.35 -15.71
N PRO A 46 10.23 16.34 -16.62
CA PRO A 46 10.91 17.60 -16.35
C PRO A 46 10.02 18.52 -15.48
N ILE A 47 10.10 18.34 -14.17
CA ILE A 47 9.37 19.14 -13.19
C ILE A 47 10.29 20.24 -12.65
N LYS A 48 9.90 21.51 -12.80
CA LYS A 48 10.67 22.67 -12.31
C LYS A 48 10.83 22.58 -10.79
N ASN A 49 12.05 22.80 -10.30
CA ASN A 49 12.39 22.75 -8.86
C ASN A 49 12.07 21.41 -8.17
N LYS A 50 12.08 20.28 -8.89
CA LYS A 50 11.82 18.97 -8.27
C LYS A 50 12.96 18.54 -7.34
N GLY A 51 12.60 17.89 -6.24
CA GLY A 51 13.54 17.23 -5.34
C GLY A 51 14.05 15.90 -5.91
N THR A 52 14.72 15.11 -5.08
CA THR A 52 15.11 13.74 -5.44
C THR A 52 13.88 12.83 -5.49
N SER A 53 13.96 11.72 -6.22
CA SER A 53 12.89 10.70 -6.24
C SER A 53 13.00 9.70 -5.08
N ASP A 54 13.84 9.98 -4.07
CA ASP A 54 14.04 9.18 -2.87
C ASP A 54 14.20 7.67 -3.12
N TRP A 55 15.10 7.32 -4.04
CA TRP A 55 15.36 5.92 -4.44
C TRP A 55 15.89 5.06 -3.30
N GLY A 56 16.53 5.67 -2.29
CA GLY A 56 16.98 4.96 -1.09
C GLY A 56 15.82 4.39 -0.26
N TYR A 57 14.66 5.05 -0.26
CA TYR A 57 13.45 4.57 0.40
C TYR A 57 12.58 3.67 -0.50
N ALA A 58 12.73 3.73 -1.83
CA ALA A 58 11.81 3.10 -2.79
C ALA A 58 11.60 1.59 -2.62
N TRP A 59 12.60 0.87 -2.10
CA TRP A 59 12.48 -0.57 -1.85
C TRP A 59 11.59 -0.90 -0.65
N ILE A 60 11.40 0.04 0.29
CA ILE A 60 10.62 -0.17 1.52
C ILE A 60 9.13 -0.35 1.21
N PRO A 61 8.45 0.56 0.47
CA PRO A 61 7.07 0.34 0.03
C PRO A 61 6.89 -0.94 -0.79
N ALA A 62 7.88 -1.31 -1.61
CA ALA A 62 7.81 -2.51 -2.43
C ALA A 62 7.87 -3.78 -1.58
N THR A 63 8.94 -3.96 -0.83
CA THR A 63 9.19 -5.18 -0.04
C THR A 63 8.29 -5.26 1.18
N GLY A 64 8.12 -4.16 1.91
CA GLY A 64 7.27 -4.09 3.10
C GLY A 64 5.81 -4.43 2.81
N SER A 65 5.26 -3.96 1.67
CA SER A 65 3.88 -4.31 1.29
C SER A 65 3.73 -5.79 0.95
N VAL A 66 4.70 -6.39 0.24
CA VAL A 66 4.66 -7.81 -0.09
C VAL A 66 4.78 -8.67 1.17
N VAL A 67 5.74 -8.37 2.03
CA VAL A 67 5.94 -9.09 3.30
C VAL A 67 4.71 -8.95 4.20
N GLY A 68 4.14 -7.76 4.29
CA GLY A 68 2.90 -7.51 5.04
C GLY A 68 1.72 -8.33 4.51
N ALA A 69 1.51 -8.33 3.19
CA ALA A 69 0.42 -9.09 2.56
C ALA A 69 0.56 -10.60 2.75
N VAL A 70 1.78 -11.14 2.58
CA VAL A 70 2.05 -12.58 2.81
C VAL A 70 1.82 -12.94 4.28
N THR A 71 2.36 -12.14 5.22
CA THR A 71 2.18 -12.38 6.65
C THR A 71 0.70 -12.35 7.05
N ALA A 72 -0.05 -11.35 6.57
CA ALA A 72 -1.49 -11.25 6.83
C ALA A 72 -2.28 -12.44 6.25
N GLY A 73 -1.95 -12.87 5.03
CA GLY A 73 -2.57 -14.04 4.39
C GLY A 73 -2.31 -15.33 5.16
N LEU A 74 -1.06 -15.56 5.59
CA LEU A 74 -0.69 -16.73 6.40
C LEU A 74 -1.37 -16.69 7.77
N LEU A 75 -1.40 -15.53 8.42
CA LEU A 75 -2.08 -15.37 9.71
C LEU A 75 -3.58 -15.65 9.59
N TYR A 76 -4.21 -15.16 8.53
CA TYR A 76 -5.63 -15.42 8.25
C TYR A 76 -5.90 -16.92 8.09
N GLN A 77 -5.09 -17.62 7.28
CA GLN A 77 -5.20 -19.07 7.12
C GLN A 77 -5.02 -19.80 8.45
N TRP A 78 -3.99 -19.43 9.22
CA TRP A 78 -3.73 -20.03 10.53
C TRP A 78 -4.91 -19.87 11.49
N ILE A 79 -5.45 -18.65 11.62
CA ILE A 79 -6.62 -18.39 12.47
C ILE A 79 -7.83 -19.23 12.04
N LEU A 80 -8.08 -19.33 10.73
CA LEU A 80 -9.19 -20.14 10.23
C LEU A 80 -8.99 -21.63 10.47
N THR A 81 -7.77 -22.15 10.36
CA THR A 81 -7.51 -23.58 10.61
C THR A 81 -7.57 -23.98 12.08
N LEU A 82 -7.51 -23.01 12.99
CA LEU A 82 -7.65 -23.22 14.44
C LEU A 82 -9.11 -23.24 14.92
N HIS A 83 -10.06 -22.89 14.05
CA HIS A 83 -11.50 -22.95 14.29
C HIS A 83 -12.14 -24.02 13.39
#